data_AF-A0A2P5Z6Y0-F1
#
_entry.id   AF-A0A2P5Z6Y0-F1
#
_cell.length_a   1.000
_cell.length_b   1.000
_cell.length_c   1.000
_cell.angle_alpha   90.00
_cell.angle_beta   90.00
_cell.angle_gamma   90.00
#
_symmetry.space_group_name_H-M   'P 1'
#
loop_
_entity.id
_entity.type
_entity.pdbx_description
1 polymer ?
#
loop_
_entity_poly.entity_id
_entity_poly.type
_entity_poly.pdbx_seq_one_letter_code
_entity_poly.pdbx_strand_id
1 'polypeptide(L)'
;MLAATLLLLAGCSLGSGPAANREPLESALIIGSAQSPDPVLARVMELKEQGVVEDVVVYESFPVQIRLRAPRRVIDELQAMPRAAQRTPGDGSERR
;
A
#
# COMPACT_ATOMS: atom_id res chain seq x y z
N MET A 1 -5.72 0.78 -61.25
CA MET A 1 -6.78 0.64 -60.23
C MET A 1 -6.62 -0.70 -59.56
N LEU A 2 -6.27 -0.74 -58.28
CA LEU A 2 -6.56 -1.85 -57.36
C LEU A 2 -6.23 -1.36 -55.95
N ALA A 3 -7.25 -0.80 -55.31
CA ALA A 3 -7.23 -0.43 -53.90
C ALA A 3 -7.32 -1.73 -53.08
N ALA A 4 -6.25 -2.07 -52.37
CA ALA A 4 -6.26 -3.12 -51.37
C ALA A 4 -6.51 -2.48 -50.00
N THR A 5 -7.78 -2.17 -49.73
CA THR A 5 -8.23 -1.67 -48.42
C THR A 5 -8.36 -2.86 -47.48
N LEU A 6 -7.30 -3.14 -46.73
CA LEU A 6 -7.27 -4.14 -45.67
C LEU A 6 -8.06 -3.58 -44.47
N LEU A 7 -9.35 -3.91 -44.38
CA LEU A 7 -10.15 -3.71 -43.16
C LEU A 7 -9.62 -4.66 -42.07
N LEU A 8 -8.83 -4.13 -41.13
CA LEU A 8 -8.58 -4.79 -39.86
C LEU A 8 -9.78 -4.57 -38.92
N LEU A 9 -10.72 -5.51 -38.95
CA LEU A 9 -11.63 -5.76 -37.82
C LEU A 9 -10.91 -6.69 -36.82
N ALA A 10 -10.31 -6.09 -35.79
CA ALA A 10 -10.11 -6.72 -34.49
C ALA A 10 -10.72 -5.74 -33.49
N GLY A 11 -11.90 -5.98 -32.90
CA GLY A 11 -12.24 -7.18 -32.15
C GLY A 11 -12.37 -6.73 -30.69
N CYS A 12 -13.61 -6.49 -30.25
CA CYS A 12 -13.94 -6.09 -28.89
C CYS A 12 -13.42 -7.09 -27.86
N SER A 13 -12.73 -6.61 -26.83
CA SER A 13 -13.25 -6.76 -25.47
C SER A 13 -12.55 -5.77 -24.55
N LEU A 14 -13.28 -4.74 -24.14
CA LEU A 14 -12.96 -4.01 -22.91
C LEU A 14 -13.24 -5.01 -21.78
N GLY A 15 -12.29 -5.91 -21.53
CA GLY A 15 -12.35 -6.91 -20.49
C GLY A 15 -12.26 -6.24 -19.12
N SER A 16 -13.35 -5.64 -18.67
CA SER A 16 -13.62 -5.55 -17.24
C SER A 16 -13.87 -6.98 -16.78
N GLY A 17 -12.78 -7.66 -16.41
CA GLY A 17 -12.86 -8.94 -15.72
C GLY A 17 -13.77 -8.82 -14.50
N PRO A 18 -14.38 -9.93 -14.05
CA PRO A 18 -15.28 -9.90 -12.91
C PRO A 18 -14.53 -9.29 -11.73
N ALA A 19 -15.13 -8.30 -11.08
CA ALA A 19 -14.72 -7.79 -9.77
C ALA A 19 -14.82 -8.94 -8.76
N ALA A 20 -13.83 -9.84 -8.81
CA ALA A 20 -13.79 -11.08 -8.09
C ALA A 20 -13.50 -10.73 -6.63
N ASN A 21 -14.56 -10.58 -5.83
CA ASN A 21 -14.58 -10.66 -4.37
C ASN A 21 -13.30 -10.16 -3.66
N ARG A 22 -12.75 -9.02 -4.11
CA ARG A 22 -11.56 -8.42 -3.51
C ARG A 22 -12.04 -7.68 -2.29
N GLU A 23 -11.44 -7.98 -1.13
CA GLU A 23 -11.71 -7.20 0.08
C GLU A 23 -11.56 -5.70 -0.25
N PRO A 24 -12.47 -4.83 0.24
CA PRO A 24 -12.41 -3.41 -0.04
C PRO A 24 -11.06 -2.83 0.37
N LEU A 25 -10.43 -2.11 -0.55
CA LEU A 25 -9.17 -1.43 -0.28
C LEU A 25 -9.43 -0.08 0.38
N GLU A 26 -8.95 0.07 1.61
CA GLU A 26 -9.00 1.31 2.38
C GLU A 26 -7.68 2.08 2.24
N SER A 27 -7.74 3.41 2.23
CA SER A 27 -6.52 4.24 2.28
C SER A 27 -6.07 4.42 3.72
N ALA A 28 -4.77 4.22 3.97
CA ALA A 28 -4.17 4.42 5.29
C ALA A 28 -2.81 5.10 5.19
N LEU A 29 -2.43 5.76 6.28
CA LEU A 29 -1.08 6.23 6.54
C LEU A 29 -0.44 5.30 7.58
N ILE A 30 0.59 4.57 7.17
CA ILE A 30 1.40 3.72 8.01
C ILE A 30 2.68 4.46 8.36
N ILE A 31 3.05 4.45 9.64
CA ILE A 31 4.33 4.98 10.08
C ILE A 31 5.29 3.81 10.19
N GLY A 32 6.44 3.95 9.57
CA GLY A 32 7.53 2.99 9.61
C GLY A 32 8.19 2.88 10.97
N SER A 33 9.18 2.00 11.06
CA SER A 33 10.01 1.84 12.24
C SER A 33 11.25 2.72 12.15
N ALA A 34 11.73 3.21 13.30
CA ALA A 34 13.02 3.92 13.39
C ALA A 34 14.23 2.97 13.26
N GLN A 35 14.02 1.68 13.03
CA GLN A 35 15.08 0.68 12.85
C GLN A 35 15.67 0.76 11.44
N SER A 36 16.92 0.32 11.29
CA SER A 36 17.58 0.22 9.99
C SER A 36 18.09 -1.21 9.78
N PRO A 37 17.62 -1.91 8.73
CA PRO A 37 16.57 -1.51 7.78
C PRO A 37 15.19 -1.44 8.45
N ASP A 38 14.26 -0.64 7.91
CA ASP A 38 12.91 -0.51 8.46
C ASP A 38 12.08 -1.78 8.14
N PRO A 39 11.71 -2.60 9.15
CA PRO A 39 10.91 -3.80 8.94
C PRO A 39 9.51 -3.52 8.37
N VAL A 40 8.91 -2.38 8.72
CA VAL A 40 7.56 -2.01 8.23
C VAL A 40 7.63 -1.67 6.75
N LEU A 41 8.62 -0.88 6.36
CA LEU A 41 8.84 -0.55 4.95
C LEU A 41 9.11 -1.81 4.12
N ALA A 42 9.95 -2.73 4.63
CA ALA A 42 10.23 -4.00 3.97
C ALA A 42 8.94 -4.81 3.73
N ARG A 43 8.08 -4.92 4.76
CA ARG A 43 6.81 -5.64 4.66
C ARG A 43 5.84 -5.00 3.67
N VAL A 44 5.76 -3.67 3.63
CA VAL A 44 4.92 -2.96 2.65
C VAL A 44 5.39 -3.25 1.22
N MET A 45 6.70 -3.27 0.98
CA MET A 45 7.24 -3.58 -0.35
C MET A 45 6.92 -5.00 -0.79
N GLU A 46 7.04 -5.98 0.11
CA GLU A 46 6.64 -7.37 -0.17
C GLU A 46 5.15 -7.49 -0.54
N LEU A 47 4.27 -6.85 0.24
CA LEU A 47 2.82 -6.88 -0.01
C LEU A 47 2.42 -6.15 -1.30
N LYS A 48 3.20 -5.14 -1.71
CA LYS A 48 3.05 -4.47 -3.00
C LYS A 48 3.42 -5.41 -4.15
N GLU A 49 4.53 -6.14 -4.04
CA GLU A 49 4.93 -7.14 -5.03
C GLU A 49 3.89 -8.26 -5.18
N GLN A 50 3.22 -8.62 -4.08
CA GLN A 50 2.12 -9.59 -4.07
C GLN A 50 0.79 -9.03 -4.60
N GLY A 51 0.70 -7.72 -4.89
CA GLY A 51 -0.53 -7.06 -5.35
C GLY A 51 -1.63 -6.97 -4.28
N VAL A 52 -1.25 -7.11 -3.00
CA VAL A 52 -2.15 -6.96 -1.84
C VAL A 52 -2.29 -5.49 -1.45
N VAL A 53 -1.22 -4.72 -1.65
CA VAL A 53 -1.15 -3.29 -1.37
C VAL A 53 -0.97 -2.51 -2.67
N GLU A 54 -1.75 -1.45 -2.84
CA GLU A 54 -1.74 -0.57 -4.01
C GLU A 54 -1.49 0.89 -3.59
N ASP A 55 -1.24 1.77 -4.56
CA ASP A 55 -1.07 3.22 -4.35
C ASP A 55 -0.05 3.61 -3.26
N VAL A 56 1.07 2.87 -3.19
CA VAL A 56 2.14 3.08 -2.19
C VAL A 56 2.94 4.34 -2.51
N VAL A 57 2.93 5.29 -1.57
CA VAL A 57 3.72 6.52 -1.57
C VAL A 57 4.54 6.57 -0.28
N VAL A 58 5.86 6.67 -0.40
CA VAL A 58 6.78 6.80 0.74
C VAL A 58 7.23 8.25 0.85
N TYR A 59 7.09 8.84 2.03
CA TYR A 59 7.55 10.20 2.31
C TYR A 59 8.92 10.18 2.99
N GLU A 60 9.81 11.04 2.52
CA GLU A 60 11.14 11.27 3.09
C GLU A 60 11.02 11.91 4.49
N SER A 61 10.88 11.06 5.50
CA SER A 61 10.67 11.43 6.91
C SER A 61 11.30 10.37 7.81
N PHE A 62 11.52 10.69 9.09
CA PHE A 62 12.07 9.74 10.06
C PHE A 62 11.26 9.74 11.37
N PRO A 63 10.59 8.64 11.72
CA PRO A 63 10.40 7.42 10.92
C PRO A 63 9.64 7.69 9.62
N VAL A 64 9.86 6.84 8.61
CA VAL A 64 9.22 7.02 7.30
C VAL A 64 7.71 6.99 7.41
N GLN A 65 7.04 7.80 6.62
CA GLN A 65 5.58 7.74 6.49
C GLN A 65 5.24 7.12 5.15
N ILE A 66 4.27 6.21 5.14
CA ILE A 66 3.92 5.41 3.98
C ILE A 66 2.40 5.49 3.80
N ARG A 67 1.95 6.18 2.75
CA ARG A 67 0.55 6.15 2.34
C ARG A 67 0.33 4.97 1.41
N LEU A 68 -0.74 4.22 1.62
CA LEU A 68 -1.06 3.04 0.81
C LEU A 68 -2.56 2.78 0.79
N ARG A 69 -2.97 1.83 -0.06
CA ARG A 69 -4.31 1.23 -0.05
C ARG A 69 -4.20 -0.28 0.10
N ALA A 70 -4.95 -0.83 1.05
CA ALA A 70 -4.91 -2.26 1.34
C ALA A 70 -6.21 -2.72 2.02
N PRO A 71 -6.47 -4.03 2.09
CA PRO A 71 -7.53 -4.57 2.94
C PRO A 71 -7.32 -4.18 4.39
N ARG A 72 -8.41 -3.99 5.13
CA ARG A 72 -8.38 -3.57 6.54
C ARG A 72 -7.46 -4.45 7.41
N ARG A 73 -7.51 -5.77 7.20
CA ARG A 73 -6.69 -6.74 7.93
C ARG A 73 -5.19 -6.49 7.76
N VAL A 74 -4.78 -6.10 6.56
CA VAL A 74 -3.37 -5.82 6.23
C VAL A 74 -2.94 -4.49 6.85
N ILE A 75 -3.82 -3.48 6.86
CA ILE A 75 -3.57 -2.21 7.56
C ILE A 75 -3.35 -2.47 9.06
N ASP A 76 -4.22 -3.27 9.67
CA ASP A 76 -4.12 -3.60 11.09
C ASP A 76 -2.84 -4.42 11.39
N GLU A 77 -2.46 -5.36 10.52
CA GLU A 77 -1.18 -6.11 10.59
C GLU A 77 0.02 -5.14 10.59
N LEU A 78 0.08 -4.24 9.60
CA LEU A 78 1.15 -3.26 9.45
C LEU A 78 1.22 -2.28 10.63
N GLN A 79 0.06 -1.91 11.19
CA GLN A 79 -0.01 -1.04 12.37
C GLN A 79 0.46 -1.74 13.64
N ALA A 80 0.24 -3.05 13.76
CA ALA A 80 0.65 -3.86 14.89
C ALA A 80 2.15 -4.23 14.87
N MET A 81 2.86 -3.98 13.77
CA MET A 81 4.29 -4.28 13.67
C MET A 81 5.11 -3.50 14.72
N PRO A 82 6.16 -4.11 15.30
CA PRO A 82 6.98 -3.47 16.30
C PRO A 82 7.60 -2.17 15.80
N ARG A 83 7.29 -1.06 16.47
CA ARG A 83 7.98 0.21 16.26
C ARG A 83 9.12 0.29 17.26
N ALA A 84 10.35 0.53 16.80
CA ALA A 84 11.39 0.94 17.74
C ALA A 84 10.88 2.18 18.49
N ALA A 85 10.90 2.11 19.81
CA ALA A 85 10.18 2.99 20.72
C ALA A 85 10.27 4.46 20.31
N GLN A 86 9.22 4.96 19.66
CA GLN A 86 8.87 6.35 19.80
C GLN A 86 8.30 6.45 21.21
N ARG A 87 9.05 7.08 22.12
CA ARG A 87 8.50 7.49 23.42
C ARG A 87 7.12 8.08 23.17
N THR A 88 6.08 7.45 23.74
CA THR A 88 4.76 8.06 23.85
C THR A 88 4.94 9.45 24.48
N PRO A 89 4.66 10.56 23.77
CA PRO A 89 4.59 11.86 24.40
C PRO A 89 3.28 11.87 25.19
N GLY A 90 3.31 11.40 26.44
CA GLY A 90 2.10 11.26 27.25
C GLY A 90 2.26 10.61 28.63
N ASP A 91 3.39 9.97 28.95
CA ASP A 91 3.61 9.36 30.28
C ASP A 91 4.41 10.26 31.24
N GLY A 92 4.13 11.57 31.23
CA GLY A 92 4.94 12.54 31.97
C GLY A 92 4.20 13.73 32.58
N SER A 93 2.87 13.71 32.64
CA SER A 93 2.13 14.68 33.46
C SER A 93 1.78 14.09 34.82
N GLU A 94 2.28 14.76 35.85
CA GLU A 94 1.84 14.73 37.25
C GLU A 94 2.25 13.52 38.10
N ARG A 95 3.36 13.67 38.85
CA ARG A 95 3.30 13.67 40.34
C ARG A 95 4.35 14.62 40.92
N ARG A 96 3.84 15.78 41.38
CA ARG A 96 4.28 16.63 42.50
C ARG A 96 5.74 17.08 42.59
#